data_AF-A0A7Y2A9H5-F1
#
_entry.id   AF-A0A7Y2A9H5-F1
#
_cell.length_a   1.000
_cell.length_b   1.000
_cell.length_c   1.000
_cell.angle_alpha   90.00
_cell.angle_beta   90.00
_cell.angle_gamma   90.00
#
_symmetry.space_group_name_H-M   'P 1'
#
loop_
_entity.id
_entity.type
_entity.pdbx_description
1 polymer ?
#
loop_
_entity_poly.entity_id
_entity_poly.type
_entity_poly.pdbx_seq_one_letter_code
_entity_poly.pdbx_strand_id
1 'polypeptide(L)'
;CVTPVYLKGSVPEAMALVKDLRENHNVFCSIVVYPVIPKGLILLRMIPTASHTMEDINETLDAFSSIRERLENGTYKRLSAAVAEAFGE
;
A
#
# COMPACT_ATOMS: atom_id res chain seq x y z
N CYS A 1 4.18 5.57 -18.80
CA CYS A 1 4.45 6.56 -17.74
C CYS A 1 4.15 5.89 -16.40
N VAL A 2 5.00 6.04 -15.39
CA VAL A 2 4.70 5.52 -14.03
C VAL A 2 3.90 6.60 -13.31
N THR A 3 2.70 6.26 -12.83
CA THR A 3 1.90 7.20 -12.05
C THR A 3 2.17 6.96 -10.56
N PRO A 4 2.78 7.91 -9.84
CA PRO A 4 3.00 7.78 -8.41
C PRO A 4 1.71 8.01 -7.61
N VAL A 5 1.44 7.16 -6.63
CA VAL A 5 0.42 7.38 -5.60
C VAL A 5 1.11 7.64 -4.27
N TYR A 6 0.82 8.79 -3.66
CA TYR A 6 1.44 9.22 -2.39
C TYR A 6 0.52 8.93 -1.21
N LEU A 7 1.07 8.28 -0.19
CA LEU A 7 0.43 8.01 1.08
C LEU A 7 1.34 8.48 2.22
N LYS A 8 0.75 8.80 3.37
CA LYS A 8 1.48 9.15 4.59
C LYS A 8 1.45 7.97 5.53
N GLY A 9 2.62 7.53 5.99
CA GLY A 9 2.71 6.38 6.89
C GLY A 9 4.15 5.98 7.18
N SER A 10 4.30 5.06 8.13
CA SER A 10 5.58 4.47 8.52
C SER A 10 5.95 3.28 7.62
N VAL A 11 7.23 2.86 7.67
CA VAL A 11 7.71 1.69 6.92
C VAL A 11 6.93 0.40 7.27
N PRO A 12 6.65 0.09 8.55
CA PRO A 12 5.86 -1.09 8.90
C PRO A 12 4.42 -1.06 8.37
N GLU A 13 3.76 0.10 8.42
CA GLU A 13 2.42 0.27 7.84
C GLU A 13 2.43 0.05 6.33
N ALA A 14 3.47 0.56 5.65
CA ALA A 14 3.71 0.35 4.24
C ALA A 14 3.81 -1.14 3.87
N MET A 15 4.54 -1.93 4.67
CA MET A 15 4.68 -3.37 4.45
C MET A 15 3.35 -4.10 4.68
N ALA A 16 2.61 -3.75 5.73
CA ALA A 16 1.29 -4.33 6.00
C ALA A 16 0.29 -4.02 4.87
N LEU A 17 0.31 -2.79 4.37
CA LEU A 17 -0.55 -2.35 3.27
C LEU A 17 -0.25 -3.09 1.96
N VAL A 18 1.02 -3.29 1.60
CA VAL A 18 1.40 -4.04 0.39
C VAL A 18 1.01 -5.51 0.51
N LYS A 19 1.15 -6.09 1.71
CA LYS A 19 0.68 -7.45 1.97
C LYS A 19 -0.83 -7.55 1.78
N ASP A 20 -1.59 -6.59 2.32
CA ASP A 20 -3.05 -6.52 2.19
C ASP A 20 -3.51 -6.35 0.73
N LEU A 21 -2.88 -5.46 -0.03
CA LEU A 21 -3.13 -5.30 -1.47
C LEU A 21 -2.93 -6.61 -2.24
N ARG A 22 -1.87 -7.35 -1.91
CA ARG A 22 -1.54 -8.61 -2.58
C ARG A 22 -2.46 -9.76 -2.18
N GLU A 23 -2.73 -9.93 -0.89
CA GLU A 23 -3.43 -11.10 -0.36
C GLU A 23 -4.95 -10.95 -0.39
N ASN A 24 -5.48 -9.75 -0.17
CA ASN A 24 -6.92 -9.52 -0.07
C ASN A 24 -7.51 -8.82 -1.30
N HIS A 25 -6.69 -8.08 -2.04
CA HIS A 25 -7.14 -7.34 -3.22
C HIS A 25 -6.56 -7.87 -4.54
N ASN A 26 -5.65 -8.85 -4.51
CA ASN A 26 -4.95 -9.39 -5.68
C ASN A 26 -4.24 -8.34 -6.56
N VAL A 27 -3.98 -7.14 -6.02
CA VAL A 27 -3.29 -6.05 -6.72
C VAL A 27 -1.82 -6.03 -6.32
N PHE A 28 -0.94 -6.14 -7.30
CA PHE A 28 0.50 -5.99 -7.07
C PHE A 28 0.96 -4.57 -7.43
N CYS A 29 1.46 -3.85 -6.42
CA CYS A 29 2.07 -2.53 -6.61
C CYS A 29 3.47 -2.48 -5.99
N SER A 30 4.40 -1.86 -6.71
CA SER A 30 5.77 -1.67 -6.21
C SER A 30 5.83 -0.49 -5.26
N ILE A 31 6.17 -0.77 -4.00
CA ILE A 31 6.33 0.25 -2.97
C ILE A 31 7.74 0.84 -2.96
N VAL A 32 7.84 2.14 -2.69
CA VAL A 32 9.08 2.86 -2.41
C VAL A 32 8.89 3.61 -1.09
N VAL A 33 9.82 3.38 -0.16
CA VAL A 33 9.88 3.98 1.18
C VAL A 33 11.31 4.44 1.48
N TYR A 34 11.53 5.02 2.66
CA TYR A 34 12.87 5.34 3.16
C TYR A 34 13.82 4.13 3.02
N PRO A 35 15.08 4.33 2.55
CA PRO A 35 15.80 5.60 2.38
C PRO A 35 15.61 6.32 1.04
N VAL A 36 14.82 5.76 0.11
CA VAL A 36 14.69 6.28 -1.25
C VAL A 36 13.84 7.57 -1.31
N ILE A 37 12.88 7.72 -0.40
CA ILE A 37 12.07 8.93 -0.21
C ILE A 37 12.11 9.36 1.28
N PRO A 38 11.73 10.61 1.62
CA PRO A 38 11.71 11.08 3.00
C PRO A 38 10.87 10.19 3.94
N LYS A 39 11.27 10.11 5.22
CA LYS A 39 10.54 9.36 6.24
C LYS A 39 9.11 9.90 6.39
N GLY A 40 8.16 9.01 6.67
CA GLY A 40 6.73 9.35 6.83
C GLY A 40 5.95 9.44 5.52
N LEU A 41 6.61 9.21 4.37
CA LEU A 41 5.98 9.11 3.07
C LEU A 41 6.11 7.68 2.54
N ILE A 42 5.06 7.25 1.84
CA ILE A 42 4.97 5.98 1.13
C ILE A 42 4.60 6.30 -0.31
N LEU A 43 5.34 5.73 -1.25
CA LEU A 43 5.08 5.89 -2.68
C LEU A 43 4.72 4.54 -3.29
N LEU A 44 3.51 4.41 -3.84
CA LEU A 44 3.13 3.26 -4.64
C LEU A 44 3.34 3.60 -6.11
N ARG A 45 4.08 2.75 -6.82
CA ARG A 45 4.33 2.88 -8.26
C ARG A 45 3.32 2.05 -9.03
N MET A 46 2.43 2.73 -9.74
CA MET A 46 1.47 2.10 -10.66
C MET A 46 1.98 2.25 -12.10
N ILE A 47 1.93 1.15 -12.85
CA ILE A 47 2.37 1.10 -14.25
C ILE A 47 1.23 0.51 -15.08
N PRO A 48 0.26 1.32 -15.53
CA PRO A 48 -0.80 0.82 -16.39
C PRO A 48 -0.21 0.44 -17.76
N THR A 49 -0.70 -0.65 -18.33
CA THR A 49 -0.32 -1.14 -19.67
C THR A 49 -1.56 -1.30 -20.52
N ALA A 50 -1.41 -1.35 -21.86
CA ALA A 50 -2.53 -1.54 -22.79
C ALA A 50 -3.26 -2.88 -22.62
N SER A 51 -2.67 -3.85 -21.91
CA SER A 51 -3.30 -5.13 -21.61
C SER A 51 -4.29 -5.09 -20.45
N HIS A 52 -4.28 -4.02 -19.64
CA HIS A 52 -5.26 -3.87 -18.57
C HIS A 52 -6.61 -3.46 -19.16
N THR A 53 -7.66 -4.14 -18.72
CA THR A 53 -9.06 -3.86 -19.07
C THR A 53 -9.65 -2.78 -18.15
N MET A 54 -10.85 -2.32 -18.49
CA MET A 54 -11.60 -1.41 -17.60
C MET A 54 -11.97 -2.08 -16.27
N GLU A 55 -12.13 -3.40 -16.24
CA GLU A 55 -12.41 -4.17 -15.03
C GLU A 55 -11.19 -4.14 -14.10
N ASP A 56 -10.00 -4.43 -14.62
CA ASP A 56 -8.74 -4.35 -13.85
C ASP A 56 -8.52 -2.96 -13.22
N ILE A 57 -8.90 -1.90 -13.96
CA ILE A 57 -8.82 -0.52 -13.48
C ILE A 57 -9.79 -0.31 -12.31
N ASN A 58 -11.04 -0.75 -12.45
CA ASN A 58 -12.05 -0.59 -11.40
C ASN A 58 -11.68 -1.36 -10.14
N GLU A 59 -11.24 -2.62 -10.27
CA GLU A 59 -10.76 -3.42 -9.14
C GLU A 59 -9.59 -2.74 -8.42
N THR A 60 -8.66 -2.15 -9.18
CA THR A 60 -7.52 -1.41 -8.61
C THR A 60 -7.98 -0.16 -7.85
N LEU A 61 -8.97 0.58 -8.37
CA LEU A 61 -9.51 1.77 -7.72
C LEU A 61 -10.27 1.43 -6.44
N ASP A 62 -11.02 0.35 -6.43
CA ASP A 62 -11.74 -0.14 -5.25
C ASP A 62 -10.76 -0.61 -4.17
N ALA A 63 -9.71 -1.34 -4.58
CA ALA A 63 -8.61 -1.72 -3.69
C ALA A 63 -7.94 -0.50 -3.07
N PHE A 64 -7.58 0.50 -3.88
CA PHE A 64 -6.96 1.75 -3.39
C PHE A 64 -7.87 2.56 -2.47
N SER A 65 -9.17 2.53 -2.67
CA SER A 65 -10.13 3.19 -1.78
C SER A 65 -10.20 2.47 -0.43
N SER A 66 -10.31 1.15 -0.44
CA SER A 66 -10.30 0.30 0.76
C SER A 66 -9.02 0.47 1.60
N ILE A 67 -7.84 0.41 0.96
CA ILE A 67 -6.57 0.55 1.69
C ILE A 67 -6.38 1.96 2.24
N ARG A 68 -6.86 2.99 1.55
CA ARG A 68 -6.80 4.36 2.06
C ARG A 68 -7.63 4.51 3.33
N GLU A 69 -8.84 3.99 3.34
CA GLU A 69 -9.70 4.00 4.51
C GLU A 69 -9.06 3.24 5.70
N ARG A 70 -8.49 2.06 5.44
CA ARG A 70 -7.76 1.25 6.44
C ARG A 70 -6.51 1.92 6.99
N LEU A 71 -5.87 2.78 6.19
CA LEU A 71 -4.73 3.58 6.64
C LEU A 71 -5.19 4.75 7.51
N GLU A 72 -6.20 5.50 7.06
CA GLU A 72 -6.74 6.65 7.78
C GLU A 72 -7.42 6.25 9.11
N ASN A 73 -8.09 5.09 9.16
CA ASN A 73 -8.72 4.58 10.37
C ASN A 73 -7.73 3.88 11.34
N GLY A 74 -6.44 3.84 11.00
CA GLY A 74 -5.38 3.29 11.85
C GLY A 74 -5.35 1.76 11.93
N THR A 75 -6.02 1.04 11.02
CA THR A 75 -5.98 -0.43 10.99
C THR A 75 -4.57 -0.95 10.74
N TYR A 76 -3.83 -0.37 9.78
CA TYR A 76 -2.44 -0.77 9.54
C TYR A 76 -1.50 -0.43 10.69
N LYS A 77 -1.76 0.66 11.43
CA LYS A 77 -1.00 1.01 12.63
C LYS A 77 -1.17 -0.02 13.75
N ARG A 78 -2.39 -0.55 13.91
CA ARG A 78 -2.68 -1.63 14.86
C ARG A 78 -2.06 -2.96 14.42
N LEU A 79 -2.18 -3.27 13.13
CA LEU A 79 -1.59 -4.49 12.56
C LEU A 79 -0.06 -4.48 12.69
N SER A 80 0.58 -3.35 12.38
CA SER A 80 2.04 -3.23 12.47
C SER A 80 2.54 -3.24 13.91
N ALA A 81 1.79 -2.67 14.85
CA ALA A 81 2.10 -2.77 16.28
C ALA A 81 2.06 -4.23 16.76
N ALA A 82 1.00 -4.99 16.43
CA ALA A 82 0.89 -6.40 16.80
C ALA A 82 2.00 -7.27 16.19
N VAL A 83 2.44 -6.93 14.96
CA VAL A 83 3.57 -7.59 14.32
C VAL A 83 4.88 -7.23 15.03
N ALA A 84 5.14 -5.96 15.36
CA ALA A 84 6.33 -5.57 16.12
C ALA A 84 6.41 -6.28 17.48
N GLU A 85 5.27 -6.38 18.18
CA GLU A 85 5.16 -7.08 19.46
C GLU A 85 5.43 -8.60 19.32
N ALA A 86 4.99 -9.21 18.22
CA ALA A 86 5.26 -10.62 17.92
C ALA A 86 6.71 -10.90 17.49
N PHE A 87 7.41 -9.90 16.95
CA PHE A 87 8.82 -10.00 16.56
C PHE A 87 9.80 -9.51 17.65
N GLY A 88 9.31 -9.05 18.79
CA GLY A 88 10.11 -8.83 20.00
C GLY A 88 11.01 -7.59 19.95
N GLU A 89 10.49 -6.46 19.46
CA GLU A 89 11.03 -5.13 19.78
C GLU A 89 10.13 -4.36 20.75
#